data_AF-A0A7V4SR58-F1
#
_entry.id   AF-A0A7V4SR58-F1
#
_cell.length_a   1.000
_cell.length_b   1.000
_cell.length_c   1.000
_cell.angle_alpha   90.00
_cell.angle_beta   90.00
_cell.angle_gamma   90.00
#
_symmetry.space_group_name_H-M   'P 1'
#
loop_
_entity.id
_entity.type
_entity.pdbx_description
1 polymer ?
#
loop_
_entity_poly.entity_id
_entity_poly.type
_entity_poly.pdbx_seq_one_letter_code
_entity_poly.pdbx_strand_id
1 'polypeptide(L)'
;MRSRERGSALITIILVVFVLTMVGIAGVLFMTVEDKISTNDKMQQSGLYGADAGLRVGENVVFDAVLNDPSTLNQFFTYTSSTVPDLTPPGGGWDAVILADPVTGVEYHQVAVPVASGVTDRVVYSLYVRNNREDVSRQETVDGDLKVNIISVGQVVDRSGRVLAEKILEEQMFCGGAGGMGGPQDLGNTGGTSSAGLKKP
;
A
#
# COMPACT_ATOMS: atom_id res chain seq x y z
N MET A 1 32.40 22.69 63.02
CA MET A 1 31.01 22.42 62.54
C MET A 1 30.79 22.78 61.06
N ARG A 2 31.47 23.78 60.47
CA ARG A 2 31.35 24.15 59.04
C ARG A 2 31.74 23.10 57.98
N SER A 3 32.48 22.04 58.34
CA SER A 3 32.89 20.99 57.37
C SER A 3 31.78 19.97 57.06
N ARG A 4 30.84 19.74 57.99
CA ARG A 4 29.69 18.84 57.78
C ARG A 4 28.65 19.43 56.81
N GLU A 5 28.44 20.74 56.85
CA GLU A 5 27.51 21.47 55.96
C GLU A 5 28.00 21.49 54.50
N ARG A 6 29.33 21.52 54.28
CA ARG A 6 29.91 21.49 52.93
C ARG A 6 29.75 20.12 52.26
N GLY A 7 29.75 19.04 53.04
CA GLY A 7 29.56 17.68 52.52
C GLY A 7 28.12 17.41 52.09
N SER A 8 27.14 17.86 52.87
CA SER A 8 25.71 17.69 52.51
C SER A 8 25.31 18.53 51.30
N ALA A 9 25.83 19.76 51.19
CA ALA A 9 25.57 20.62 50.03
C ALA A 9 26.12 20.04 48.71
N LEU A 10 27.27 19.35 48.75
CA LEU A 10 27.81 18.68 47.57
C LEU A 10 26.90 17.52 47.12
N ILE A 11 26.44 16.70 48.08
CA ILE A 11 25.58 15.54 47.81
C ILE A 11 24.25 16.00 47.20
N THR A 12 23.64 17.06 47.72
CA THR A 12 22.37 17.57 47.16
C THR A 12 22.54 18.09 45.73
N ILE A 13 23.63 18.80 45.43
CA ILE A 13 23.90 19.28 44.07
C ILE A 13 24.10 18.10 43.11
N ILE A 14 24.88 17.09 43.50
CA ILE A 14 25.08 15.89 42.67
C ILE A 14 23.76 15.18 42.41
N LEU A 15 22.91 15.03 43.43
CA LEU A 15 21.60 14.39 43.29
C LEU A 15 20.69 15.20 42.35
N VAL A 16 20.65 16.52 42.48
CA VAL A 16 19.87 17.39 41.58
C VAL A 16 20.37 17.28 40.14
N VAL A 17 21.69 17.31 39.91
CA VAL A 17 22.27 17.15 38.57
C VAL A 17 21.98 15.76 38.01
N PHE A 18 22.04 14.72 38.83
CA PHE A 18 21.70 13.35 38.42
C PHE A 18 20.23 13.23 38.00
N VAL A 19 19.30 13.78 38.79
CA VAL A 19 17.88 13.79 38.43
C VAL A 19 17.65 14.60 37.16
N LEU A 20 18.28 15.76 37.03
CA LEU A 20 18.14 16.62 35.85
C LEU A 20 18.69 15.95 34.57
N THR A 21 19.81 15.23 34.68
CA THR A 21 20.39 14.47 33.56
C THR A 21 19.52 13.28 33.18
N MET A 22 18.95 12.54 34.14
CA MET A 22 17.99 11.48 33.86
C MET A 22 16.74 12.01 33.14
N VAL A 23 16.19 13.13 33.60
CA VAL A 23 15.02 13.76 32.95
C VAL A 23 15.37 14.24 31.53
N GLY A 24 16.56 14.83 31.35
CA GLY A 24 17.04 15.25 30.04
C GLY A 24 17.17 14.08 29.05
N ILE A 25 17.79 12.97 29.47
CA ILE A 25 17.93 11.76 28.64
C ILE A 25 16.56 11.17 28.31
N ALA A 26 15.66 11.06 29.30
CA ALA A 26 14.32 10.55 29.09
C ALA A 26 13.57 11.39 28.03
N GLY A 27 13.65 12.72 28.11
CA GLY A 27 13.05 13.63 27.14
C GLY A 27 13.52 13.38 25.70
N VAL A 28 14.85 13.24 25.49
CA VAL A 28 15.42 12.97 24.16
C VAL A 28 14.98 11.61 23.61
N LEU A 29 14.89 10.59 24.46
CA LEU A 29 14.44 9.26 24.06
C LEU A 29 12.96 9.28 23.64
N PHE A 30 12.10 9.99 24.36
CA PHE A 30 10.68 10.11 23.98
C PHE A 30 10.51 10.80 22.62
N MET A 31 11.22 11.90 22.38
CA MET A 31 11.20 12.59 21.09
C MET A 31 11.65 11.66 19.95
N THR A 32 12.72 10.89 20.17
CA THR A 32 13.23 9.95 19.15
C THR A 32 12.24 8.83 18.84
N VAL A 33 11.51 8.34 19.83
CA VAL A 33 10.47 7.31 19.63
C VAL A 33 9.30 7.90 18.86
N GLU A 34 8.87 9.11 19.20
CA GLU A 34 7.77 9.82 18.53
C GLU A 34 8.09 10.09 17.05
N ASP A 35 9.31 10.56 16.75
CA ASP A 35 9.76 10.78 15.36
C ASP A 35 9.76 9.48 14.54
N LYS A 36 10.19 8.36 15.15
CA LYS A 36 10.19 7.04 14.50
C LYS A 36 8.77 6.56 14.23
N ILE A 37 7.86 6.73 15.18
CA ILE A 37 6.45 6.37 15.01
C ILE A 37 5.83 7.22 13.89
N SER A 38 6.01 8.54 13.94
CA SER A 38 5.47 9.45 12.91
C SER A 38 5.98 9.13 11.51
N THR A 39 7.27 8.80 11.39
CA THR A 39 7.87 8.43 10.11
C THR A 39 7.32 7.11 9.60
N ASN A 40 7.19 6.10 10.48
CA ASN A 40 6.60 4.81 10.13
C ASN A 40 5.13 4.96 9.70
N ASP A 41 4.34 5.75 10.41
CA ASP A 41 2.93 5.97 10.09
C ASP A 41 2.77 6.63 8.71
N LYS A 42 3.59 7.65 8.42
CA LYS A 42 3.62 8.30 7.09
C LYS A 42 4.01 7.32 5.97
N MET A 43 5.00 6.46 6.20
CA MET A 43 5.42 5.46 5.21
C MET A 43 4.32 4.42 4.98
N GLN A 44 3.64 3.96 6.04
CA GLN A 44 2.51 3.03 5.91
C GLN A 44 1.34 3.65 5.17
N GLN A 45 1.00 4.92 5.45
CA GLN A 45 -0.04 5.64 4.73
C GLN A 45 0.30 5.82 3.25
N SER A 46 1.56 6.11 2.95
CA SER A 46 2.03 6.26 1.56
C SER A 46 2.00 4.93 0.80
N GLY A 47 2.40 3.83 1.44
CA GLY A 47 2.27 2.48 0.87
C GLY A 47 0.80 2.11 0.61
N LEU A 48 -0.10 2.43 1.55
CA LEU A 48 -1.54 2.21 1.37
C LEU A 48 -2.11 3.04 0.23
N TYR A 49 -1.72 4.31 0.12
CA TYR A 49 -2.13 5.16 -0.99
C TYR A 49 -1.67 4.60 -2.35
N GLY A 50 -0.45 4.07 -2.42
CA GLY A 50 0.02 3.38 -3.62
C GLY A 50 -0.78 2.12 -3.95
N ALA A 51 -1.09 1.32 -2.93
CA ALA A 51 -1.90 0.12 -3.10
C ALA A 51 -3.32 0.46 -3.58
N ASP A 52 -3.99 1.45 -2.99
CA ASP A 52 -5.34 1.88 -3.40
C ASP A 52 -5.34 2.45 -4.82
N ALA A 53 -4.37 3.31 -5.17
CA ALA A 53 -4.21 3.82 -6.53
C ALA A 53 -4.04 2.68 -7.55
N GLY A 54 -3.21 1.69 -7.22
CA GLY A 54 -3.04 0.50 -8.05
C GLY A 54 -4.33 -0.31 -8.17
N LEU A 55 -5.07 -0.49 -7.07
CA LEU A 55 -6.31 -1.26 -7.04
C LEU A 55 -7.34 -0.67 -8.00
N ARG A 56 -7.52 0.65 -7.98
CA ARG A 56 -8.41 1.36 -8.91
C ARG A 56 -8.00 1.18 -10.37
N VAL A 57 -6.70 1.13 -10.66
CA VAL A 57 -6.21 0.85 -12.02
C VAL A 57 -6.50 -0.60 -12.40
N GLY A 58 -6.22 -1.56 -11.50
CA GLY A 58 -6.45 -2.98 -11.74
C GLY A 58 -7.93 -3.31 -11.97
N GLU A 59 -8.83 -2.73 -11.18
CA GLU A 59 -10.28 -2.83 -11.36
C GLU A 59 -10.68 -2.41 -12.76
N ASN A 60 -10.24 -1.23 -13.21
CA ASN A 60 -10.57 -0.73 -14.55
C ASN A 60 -10.02 -1.64 -15.66
N VAL A 61 -8.77 -2.11 -15.54
CA VAL A 61 -8.14 -3.00 -16.53
C VAL A 61 -8.91 -4.31 -16.66
N VAL A 62 -9.23 -4.94 -15.54
CA VAL A 62 -9.95 -6.22 -15.52
C VAL A 62 -11.40 -6.03 -15.97
N PHE A 63 -12.06 -4.97 -15.51
CA PHE A 63 -13.43 -4.65 -15.90
C PHE A 63 -13.55 -4.37 -17.40
N ASP A 64 -12.68 -3.54 -17.96
CA ASP A 64 -12.66 -3.24 -19.40
C ASP A 64 -12.37 -4.49 -20.24
N ALA A 65 -11.46 -5.36 -19.79
CA ALA A 65 -11.18 -6.62 -20.49
C ALA A 65 -12.41 -7.56 -20.49
N VAL A 66 -13.05 -7.73 -19.33
CA VAL A 66 -14.21 -8.63 -19.17
C VAL A 66 -15.46 -8.09 -19.87
N LEU A 67 -15.65 -6.77 -19.91
CA LEU A 67 -16.72 -6.14 -20.69
C LEU A 67 -16.65 -6.48 -22.18
N ASN A 68 -15.43 -6.60 -22.72
CA ASN A 68 -15.22 -6.94 -24.12
C ASN A 68 -15.36 -8.45 -24.38
N ASP A 69 -14.80 -9.28 -23.48
CA ASP A 69 -14.90 -10.74 -23.56
C ASP A 69 -14.75 -11.36 -22.16
N PRO A 70 -15.82 -11.93 -21.57
CA PRO A 70 -15.75 -12.56 -20.25
C PRO A 70 -14.78 -13.73 -20.13
N SER A 71 -14.41 -14.36 -21.26
CA SER A 71 -13.42 -15.46 -21.24
C SER A 71 -11.99 -14.99 -20.96
N THR A 72 -11.74 -13.68 -20.94
CA THR A 72 -10.44 -13.07 -20.62
C THR A 72 -9.98 -13.31 -19.18
N LEU A 73 -10.89 -13.61 -18.23
CA LEU A 73 -10.49 -13.97 -16.86
C LEU A 73 -9.52 -15.15 -16.80
N ASN A 74 -9.76 -16.18 -17.62
CA ASN A 74 -8.87 -17.34 -17.70
C ASN A 74 -7.48 -16.97 -18.25
N GLN A 75 -7.41 -15.96 -19.11
CA GLN A 75 -6.14 -15.48 -19.66
C GLN A 75 -5.32 -14.75 -18.60
N PHE A 76 -5.98 -13.98 -17.74
CA PHE A 76 -5.31 -13.34 -16.60
C PHE A 76 -4.66 -14.37 -15.68
N PHE A 77 -5.36 -15.45 -15.33
CA PHE A 77 -4.85 -16.46 -14.40
C PHE A 77 -3.75 -17.35 -14.97
N THR A 78 -3.62 -17.39 -16.30
CA THR A 78 -2.60 -18.19 -16.99
C THR A 78 -1.41 -17.36 -17.47
N TYR A 79 -1.44 -16.04 -17.24
CA TYR A 79 -0.33 -15.18 -17.58
C TYR A 79 0.91 -15.56 -16.76
N THR A 80 2.06 -15.65 -17.41
CA THR A 80 3.34 -15.96 -16.76
C THR A 80 4.37 -14.92 -17.16
N SER A 81 4.95 -14.23 -16.19
CA SER A 81 6.10 -13.37 -16.42
C SER A 81 7.40 -14.15 -16.31
N SER A 82 8.37 -13.80 -17.16
CA SER A 82 9.73 -14.35 -17.05
C SER A 82 10.61 -13.57 -16.06
N THR A 83 10.13 -12.41 -15.61
CA THR A 83 10.91 -11.45 -14.80
C THR A 83 10.29 -11.13 -13.46
N VAL A 84 8.97 -11.27 -13.32
CA VAL A 84 8.24 -11.02 -12.07
C VAL A 84 7.75 -12.37 -11.53
N PRO A 85 8.14 -12.76 -10.31
CA PRO A 85 7.63 -13.98 -9.70
C PRO A 85 6.17 -13.82 -9.30
N ASP A 86 5.45 -14.94 -9.26
CA ASP A 86 4.10 -14.97 -8.70
C ASP A 86 4.15 -14.60 -7.20
N LEU A 87 3.10 -13.93 -6.76
CA LEU A 87 2.94 -13.49 -5.39
C LEU A 87 2.09 -14.51 -4.64
N THR A 88 2.58 -15.03 -3.51
CA THR A 88 1.73 -15.77 -2.56
C THR A 88 1.09 -14.78 -1.58
N PRO A 89 -0.20 -14.41 -1.73
CA PRO A 89 -0.79 -13.34 -0.93
C PRO A 89 -0.99 -13.76 0.53
N PRO A 90 -0.90 -12.82 1.49
CA PRO A 90 -1.19 -13.10 2.88
C PRO A 90 -2.66 -13.51 3.05
N GLY A 91 -2.92 -14.66 3.68
CA GLY A 91 -4.27 -15.23 3.83
C GLY A 91 -4.45 -16.59 3.16
N GLY A 92 -3.45 -17.04 2.37
CA GLY A 92 -3.45 -18.34 1.71
C GLY A 92 -4.34 -18.35 0.46
N GLY A 93 -4.64 -19.55 -0.04
CA GLY A 93 -5.33 -19.73 -1.33
C GLY A 93 -4.34 -20.05 -2.44
N TRP A 94 -4.71 -19.66 -3.65
CA TRP A 94 -3.89 -19.81 -4.84
C TRP A 94 -2.87 -18.68 -4.97
N ASP A 95 -1.81 -18.93 -5.72
CA ASP A 95 -0.79 -17.92 -5.99
C ASP A 95 -1.39 -16.89 -6.96
N ALA A 96 -0.91 -15.65 -6.87
CA ALA A 96 -1.35 -14.56 -7.71
C ALA A 96 -0.30 -14.29 -8.77
N VAL A 97 -0.74 -14.27 -10.03
CA VAL A 97 0.09 -13.97 -11.17
C VAL A 97 0.08 -12.47 -11.44
N ILE A 98 1.17 -11.93 -11.99
CA ILE A 98 1.22 -10.50 -12.32
C ILE A 98 0.10 -10.15 -13.30
N LEU A 99 -0.60 -9.05 -13.04
CA LEU A 99 -1.60 -8.51 -13.96
C LEU A 99 -0.87 -7.90 -15.16
N ALA A 100 -1.16 -8.46 -16.33
CA ALA A 100 -0.80 -7.88 -17.62
C ALA A 100 -2.07 -7.59 -18.40
N ASP A 101 -2.11 -6.44 -19.08
CA ASP A 101 -3.18 -6.12 -20.01
C ASP A 101 -3.20 -7.20 -21.13
N PRO A 102 -4.34 -7.88 -21.39
CA PRO A 102 -4.39 -8.99 -22.32
C PRO A 102 -4.28 -8.55 -23.79
N VAL A 103 -4.51 -7.26 -24.07
CA VAL A 103 -4.42 -6.66 -25.39
C VAL A 103 -3.01 -6.13 -25.66
N THR A 104 -2.43 -5.40 -24.69
CA THR A 104 -1.15 -4.73 -24.87
C THR A 104 0.05 -5.53 -24.35
N GLY A 105 -0.18 -6.51 -23.48
CA GLY A 105 0.86 -7.27 -22.79
C GLY A 105 1.65 -6.46 -21.76
N VAL A 106 1.19 -5.24 -21.42
CA VAL A 106 1.87 -4.39 -20.45
C VAL A 106 1.67 -4.94 -19.06
N GLU A 107 2.76 -5.32 -18.41
CA GLU A 107 2.78 -5.74 -17.00
C GLU A 107 2.72 -4.53 -16.08
N TYR A 108 1.84 -4.59 -15.08
CA TYR A 108 1.72 -3.55 -14.05
C TYR A 108 2.66 -3.84 -12.89
N HIS A 109 3.98 -3.77 -13.14
CA HIS A 109 5.02 -4.01 -12.14
C HIS A 109 5.81 -2.72 -11.81
N GLN A 110 5.91 -2.37 -10.53
CA GLN A 110 6.58 -1.16 -10.01
C GLN A 110 6.21 0.15 -10.75
N VAL A 111 4.92 0.30 -11.06
CA VAL A 111 4.38 1.48 -11.73
C VAL A 111 4.44 2.68 -10.78
N ALA A 112 4.96 3.82 -11.24
CA ALA A 112 5.05 5.02 -10.44
C ALA A 112 3.66 5.60 -10.16
N VAL A 113 3.36 5.93 -8.91
CA VAL A 113 2.26 6.84 -8.61
C VAL A 113 2.74 8.26 -8.91
N PRO A 114 2.01 9.05 -9.73
CA PRO A 114 2.39 10.43 -10.01
C PRO A 114 2.46 11.25 -8.72
N VAL A 115 3.60 11.91 -8.49
CA VAL A 115 3.82 12.82 -7.36
C VAL A 115 4.31 14.17 -7.85
N ALA A 116 4.10 15.22 -7.05
CA ALA A 116 4.61 16.56 -7.36
C ALA A 116 6.15 16.56 -7.49
N SER A 117 6.67 17.41 -8.37
CA SER A 117 8.11 17.51 -8.62
C SER A 117 8.88 17.87 -7.33
N GLY A 118 9.96 17.15 -7.03
CA GLY A 118 10.84 17.39 -5.88
C GLY A 118 10.68 16.42 -4.70
N VAL A 119 9.73 15.48 -4.75
CA VAL A 119 9.60 14.42 -3.73
C VAL A 119 10.67 13.33 -3.96
N THR A 120 11.39 12.95 -2.90
CA THR A 120 12.50 11.99 -2.96
C THR A 120 12.08 10.54 -2.79
N ASP A 121 11.01 10.31 -2.05
CA ASP A 121 10.46 8.98 -1.81
C ASP A 121 9.43 8.69 -2.90
N ARG A 122 9.60 7.56 -3.58
CA ARG A 122 8.72 7.19 -4.69
C ARG A 122 7.75 6.15 -4.19
N VAL A 123 6.46 6.41 -4.38
CA VAL A 123 5.42 5.40 -4.21
C VAL A 123 5.26 4.69 -5.53
N VAL A 124 5.34 3.36 -5.50
CA VAL A 124 5.08 2.51 -6.66
C VAL A 124 4.02 1.48 -6.30
N TYR A 125 3.36 0.92 -7.30
CA TYR A 125 2.46 -0.21 -7.13
C TYR A 125 2.77 -1.33 -8.12
N SER A 126 2.45 -2.56 -7.73
CA SER A 126 2.40 -3.71 -8.62
C SER A 126 1.06 -4.40 -8.51
N LEU A 127 0.50 -4.88 -9.62
CA LEU A 127 -0.81 -5.51 -9.65
C LEU A 127 -0.69 -6.98 -9.96
N TYR A 128 -1.43 -7.79 -9.23
CA TYR A 128 -1.54 -9.22 -9.41
C TYR A 128 -3.01 -9.62 -9.42
N VAL A 129 -3.29 -10.78 -9.98
CA VAL A 129 -4.63 -11.34 -10.08
C VAL A 129 -4.58 -12.82 -9.75
N ARG A 130 -5.65 -13.30 -9.12
CA ARG A 130 -5.87 -14.72 -8.89
C ARG A 130 -7.35 -15.04 -8.94
N ASN A 131 -7.64 -16.29 -9.24
CA ASN A 131 -9.00 -16.79 -9.16
C ASN A 131 -9.44 -16.93 -7.69
N ASN A 132 -10.74 -16.78 -7.42
CA ASN A 132 -11.26 -16.91 -6.05
C ASN A 132 -11.32 -18.38 -5.63
N ARG A 133 -11.06 -18.65 -4.36
CA ARG A 133 -10.99 -20.02 -3.83
C ARG A 133 -12.35 -20.74 -3.87
N GLU A 134 -13.42 -19.95 -3.78
CA GLU A 134 -14.80 -20.41 -3.79
C GLU A 134 -15.32 -20.73 -5.19
N ASP A 135 -14.50 -20.55 -6.23
CA ASP A 135 -14.90 -20.80 -7.61
C ASP A 135 -15.39 -22.24 -7.81
N VAL A 136 -16.43 -22.36 -8.64
CA VAL A 136 -17.14 -23.62 -8.88
C VAL A 136 -16.29 -24.62 -9.65
N SER A 137 -15.31 -24.17 -10.44
CA SER A 137 -14.38 -25.05 -11.15
C SER A 137 -13.37 -25.69 -10.20
N ARG A 138 -13.09 -25.04 -9.06
CA ARG A 138 -12.02 -25.39 -8.10
C ARG A 138 -10.64 -25.48 -8.73
N GLN A 139 -10.40 -24.74 -9.82
CA GLN A 139 -9.12 -24.65 -10.50
C GLN A 139 -8.55 -23.23 -10.49
N GLU A 140 -7.25 -23.11 -10.28
CA GLU A 140 -6.55 -21.83 -10.20
C GLU A 140 -6.65 -20.99 -11.47
N THR A 141 -6.77 -21.66 -12.62
CA THR A 141 -6.64 -21.05 -13.94
C THR A 141 -7.96 -20.98 -14.72
N VAL A 142 -9.06 -21.46 -14.14
CA VAL A 142 -10.37 -21.50 -14.80
C VAL A 142 -11.41 -20.82 -13.92
N ASP A 143 -11.94 -19.70 -14.39
CA ASP A 143 -13.10 -19.04 -13.82
C ASP A 143 -14.40 -19.79 -14.18
N GLY A 144 -15.29 -19.95 -13.20
CA GLY A 144 -16.63 -20.47 -13.39
C GLY A 144 -17.74 -19.57 -12.83
N ASP A 145 -17.42 -18.50 -12.12
CA ASP A 145 -18.40 -17.63 -11.45
C ASP A 145 -18.22 -16.12 -11.68
N LEU A 146 -17.32 -15.74 -12.60
CA LEU A 146 -16.98 -14.36 -12.98
C LEU A 146 -16.47 -13.53 -11.80
N LYS A 147 -15.80 -14.16 -10.83
CA LYS A 147 -15.14 -13.46 -9.73
C LYS A 147 -13.64 -13.54 -9.88
N VAL A 148 -12.99 -12.48 -9.44
CA VAL A 148 -11.54 -12.36 -9.52
C VAL A 148 -11.04 -11.59 -8.34
N ASN A 149 -9.94 -12.05 -7.75
CA ASN A 149 -9.26 -11.32 -6.71
C ASN A 149 -8.15 -10.50 -7.36
N ILE A 150 -8.22 -9.19 -7.21
CA ILE A 150 -7.20 -8.24 -7.62
C ILE A 150 -6.36 -7.92 -6.40
N ILE A 151 -5.06 -8.12 -6.50
CA ILE A 151 -4.11 -7.79 -5.44
C ILE A 151 -3.25 -6.62 -5.89
N SER A 152 -3.24 -5.56 -5.10
CA SER A 152 -2.37 -4.41 -5.30
C SER A 152 -1.32 -4.32 -4.20
N VAL A 153 -0.06 -4.33 -4.61
CA VAL A 153 1.11 -4.21 -3.73
C VAL A 153 1.68 -2.81 -3.86
N GLY A 154 1.36 -1.94 -2.91
CA GLY A 154 1.89 -0.60 -2.80
C GLY A 154 3.20 -0.57 -2.01
N GLN A 155 4.25 -0.01 -2.60
CA GLN A 155 5.58 0.06 -2.01
C GLN A 155 6.08 1.50 -1.95
N VAL A 156 6.68 1.86 -0.83
CA VAL A 156 7.52 3.07 -0.71
C VAL A 156 8.95 2.65 -0.98
N VAL A 157 9.55 3.18 -2.03
CA VAL A 157 10.94 2.88 -2.40
C VAL A 157 11.82 4.11 -2.22
N ASP A 158 13.02 3.89 -1.69
CA ASP A 158 14.05 4.93 -1.66
C ASP A 158 14.72 5.11 -3.02
N ARG A 159 15.61 6.10 -3.13
CA ARG A 159 16.35 6.40 -4.36
C ARG A 159 17.22 5.24 -4.87
N SER A 160 17.57 4.29 -4.00
CA SER A 160 18.34 3.10 -4.38
C SER A 160 17.45 1.94 -4.84
N GLY A 161 16.13 2.11 -4.80
CA GLY A 161 15.15 1.07 -5.13
C GLY A 161 14.86 0.11 -3.97
N ARG A 162 15.34 0.40 -2.76
CA ARG A 162 15.04 -0.43 -1.59
C ARG A 162 13.64 -0.12 -1.09
N VAL A 163 12.86 -1.17 -0.85
CA VAL A 163 11.52 -1.09 -0.26
C VAL A 163 11.64 -0.71 1.22
N LEU A 164 11.07 0.43 1.59
CA LEU A 164 11.02 0.97 2.95
C LEU A 164 9.74 0.56 3.68
N ALA A 165 8.63 0.48 2.94
CA ALA A 165 7.35 0.01 3.43
C ALA A 165 6.58 -0.65 2.30
N GLU A 166 5.79 -1.66 2.65
CA GLU A 166 4.92 -2.38 1.72
C GLU A 166 3.53 -2.53 2.35
N LYS A 167 2.50 -2.36 1.52
CA LYS A 167 1.12 -2.66 1.86
C LYS A 167 0.51 -3.44 0.71
N ILE A 168 -0.20 -4.51 1.08
CA ILE A 168 -0.89 -5.38 0.15
C ILE A 168 -2.38 -5.20 0.42
N LEU A 169 -3.13 -4.86 -0.62
CA LEU A 169 -4.58 -4.86 -0.63
C LEU A 169 -5.05 -5.95 -1.58
N GLU A 170 -6.11 -6.64 -1.19
CA GLU A 170 -6.79 -7.62 -2.04
C GLU A 170 -8.27 -7.28 -2.05
N GLU A 171 -8.84 -7.21 -3.25
CA GLU A 171 -10.27 -6.99 -3.45
C GLU A 171 -10.83 -8.04 -4.40
N GLN A 172 -11.96 -8.62 -4.02
CA GLN A 172 -12.70 -9.54 -4.88
C GLN A 172 -13.69 -8.73 -5.70
N MET A 173 -13.50 -8.74 -7.01
CA MET A 173 -14.40 -8.11 -7.97
C MET A 173 -15.33 -9.15 -8.59
N PHE A 174 -16.60 -8.79 -8.77
CA PHE A 174 -17.55 -9.55 -9.55
C PHE A 174 -17.75 -8.89 -10.92
N CYS A 175 -17.52 -9.65 -11.98
CA CYS A 175 -17.49 -9.17 -13.36
C CYS A 175 -18.72 -9.60 -14.19
N GLY A 176 -19.76 -10.15 -13.56
CA GLY A 176 -20.98 -10.59 -14.23
C GLY A 176 -21.82 -9.46 -14.84
N GLY A 177 -22.34 -9.69 -16.06
CA GLY A 177 -22.87 -8.67 -16.97
C GLY A 177 -24.01 -7.77 -16.50
N ALA A 178 -24.12 -6.64 -17.22
CA ALA A 178 -25.02 -5.50 -17.03
C ALA A 178 -26.45 -5.87 -16.59
N GLY A 179 -26.71 -5.70 -15.30
CA GLY A 179 -28.01 -5.96 -14.66
C GLY A 179 -27.86 -6.36 -13.19
N GLY A 180 -26.71 -6.92 -12.82
CA GLY A 180 -26.28 -6.99 -11.42
C GLY A 180 -25.67 -5.67 -11.02
N MET A 181 -26.26 -5.00 -10.04
CA MET A 181 -25.68 -3.80 -9.43
C MET A 181 -24.23 -4.10 -9.08
N GLY A 182 -23.29 -3.33 -9.62
CA GLY A 182 -21.96 -3.24 -9.02
C GLY A 182 -22.17 -3.06 -7.53
N GLY A 183 -21.56 -3.93 -6.73
CA GLY A 183 -21.50 -3.70 -5.29
C GLY A 183 -21.09 -2.24 -5.09
N PRO A 184 -21.71 -1.50 -4.16
CA PRO A 184 -21.37 -0.10 -3.98
C PRO A 184 -19.86 -0.01 -3.83
N GLN A 185 -19.22 0.69 -4.77
CA GLN A 185 -17.82 1.07 -4.65
C GLN A 185 -17.72 1.75 -3.28
N ASP A 186 -16.96 1.16 -2.35
CA ASP A 186 -16.63 1.90 -1.14
C ASP A 186 -15.82 3.11 -1.60
N LEU A 187 -16.33 4.31 -1.30
CA LEU A 187 -15.86 5.59 -1.85
C LEU A 187 -16.25 5.90 -3.32
N GLY A 188 -17.34 5.28 -3.81
CA GLY A 188 -17.99 5.62 -5.07
C GLY A 188 -18.16 7.13 -5.24
N ASN A 189 -17.48 7.65 -6.25
CA ASN A 189 -17.18 9.05 -6.53
C ASN A 189 -18.39 9.99 -6.31
N THR A 190 -18.58 10.46 -5.08
CA THR A 190 -19.59 11.47 -4.74
C THR A 190 -18.89 12.81 -4.56
N GLY A 191 -18.71 13.50 -5.68
CA GLY A 191 -18.42 14.93 -5.70
C GLY A 191 -16.94 15.29 -5.64
N GLY A 192 -16.41 15.70 -6.80
CA GLY A 192 -15.22 16.53 -6.84
C GLY A 192 -15.41 17.80 -6.00
N THR A 193 -14.43 18.08 -5.15
CA THR A 193 -14.22 19.42 -4.59
C THR A 193 -12.91 19.98 -5.14
N SER A 194 -12.94 20.41 -6.40
CA SER A 194 -11.97 21.37 -6.92
C SER A 194 -12.70 22.55 -7.56
N SER A 195 -13.46 23.29 -6.76
CA SER A 195 -13.74 24.70 -7.04
C SER A 195 -12.59 25.55 -6.48
N ALA A 196 -11.47 25.59 -7.21
CA ALA A 196 -10.48 26.64 -7.08
C ALA A 196 -10.36 27.35 -8.43
N GLY A 197 -11.29 28.27 -8.67
CA GLY A 197 -11.21 29.21 -9.77
C GLY A 197 -9.99 30.12 -9.61
N LEU A 198 -8.89 29.79 -10.26
CA LEU A 198 -7.79 30.71 -10.50
C LEU A 198 -8.22 31.69 -11.60
N LYS A 199 -8.65 32.88 -11.17
CA LYS A 199 -8.74 34.06 -12.04
C LYS A 199 -7.33 34.40 -12.51
N LYS A 200 -7.06 34.26 -13.81
CA LYS A 200 -5.86 34.82 -14.46
C LYS A 200 -6.03 36.34 -14.63
N PRO A 201 -4.91 37.11 -14.67
CA PRO A 201 -4.92 38.58 -14.71
C PRO A 201 -5.63 39.14 -15.95
#